data_AF-A0A3P6SUS4-F1
#
_entry.id   AF-A0A3P6SUS4-F1
#
_cell.length_a   1.000
_cell.length_b   1.000
_cell.length_c   1.000
_cell.angle_alpha   90.00
_cell.angle_beta   90.00
_cell.angle_gamma   90.00
#
_symmetry.space_group_name_H-M   'P 1'
#
loop_
_entity.id
_entity.type
_entity.pdbx_description
1 polymer ?
#
loop_
_entity_poly.entity_id
_entity_poly.type
_entity_poly.pdbx_seq_one_letter_code
_entity_poly.pdbx_strand_id
1 'polypeptide(L)'
;MIPSHIAITRTHMHILRDVDKKPGVVTTEARHPLSSVLRVTSKKKVPELLTFKFGYEVNGVSKITSVHRFLVPKAGECAKAVKTAIFALRPLSDSESTEVGFATG
;
A
#
# COMPACT_ATOMS: atom_id res chain seq x y z
N MET A 1 3.47 3.87 -18.80
CA MET A 1 3.13 3.97 -17.37
C MET A 1 2.12 5.10 -17.25
N ILE A 2 0.95 4.86 -16.67
CA ILE A 2 -0.10 5.90 -16.60
C ILE A 2 0.21 6.78 -15.37
N PRO A 3 0.23 8.12 -15.51
CA PRO A 3 0.34 9.02 -14.36
C PRO A 3 -0.73 8.67 -13.31
N SER A 4 -0.26 8.37 -12.11
CA SER A 4 -1.10 7.84 -11.04
C SER A 4 -0.69 8.45 -9.71
N HIS A 5 -1.66 8.60 -8.82
CA HIS A 5 -1.47 9.09 -7.48
C HIS A 5 -1.86 8.03 -6.46
N ILE A 6 -1.08 7.96 -5.37
CA ILE A 6 -1.42 7.16 -4.20
C ILE A 6 -1.81 8.15 -3.11
N ALA A 7 -3.05 8.08 -2.63
CA ALA A 7 -3.52 8.83 -1.48
C ALA A 7 -3.78 7.88 -0.31
N ILE A 8 -3.24 8.21 0.86
CA ILE A 8 -3.40 7.42 2.08
C ILE A 8 -4.30 8.21 3.03
N THR A 9 -5.42 7.61 3.40
CA THR A 9 -6.33 8.13 4.43
C THR A 9 -6.14 7.35 5.72
N ARG A 10 -6.92 7.69 6.76
CA ARG A 10 -6.88 6.96 8.04
C ARG A 10 -7.17 5.46 7.91
N THR A 11 -7.99 5.06 6.94
CA THR A 11 -8.49 3.68 6.84
C THR A 11 -8.26 3.03 5.48
N HIS A 12 -8.03 3.81 4.43
CA HIS A 12 -7.92 3.32 3.06
C HIS A 12 -6.72 3.89 2.32
N MET A 13 -6.18 3.08 1.41
CA MET A 13 -5.34 3.54 0.31
C MET A 13 -6.20 3.73 -0.94
N HIS A 14 -6.07 4.87 -1.59
CA HIS A 14 -6.71 5.21 -2.85
C HIS A 14 -5.65 5.26 -3.95
N ILE A 15 -5.99 4.64 -5.08
CA ILE A 15 -5.20 4.67 -6.29
C ILE A 15 -6.00 5.48 -7.31
N LEU A 16 -5.42 6.59 -7.74
CA LEU A 16 -6.05 7.55 -8.63
C LEU A 16 -5.27 7.62 -9.93
N ARG A 17 -5.96 7.78 -11.05
CA ARG A 17 -5.34 7.98 -12.37
C ARG A 17 -5.76 9.31 -12.96
N ASP A 18 -4.82 9.98 -13.60
CA ASP A 18 -5.10 11.20 -14.34
C ASP A 18 -6.06 10.92 -15.49
N VAL A 19 -6.95 11.88 -15.75
CA VAL A 19 -7.83 11.84 -16.92
C VAL A 19 -7.14 12.54 -18.07
N ASP A 20 -6.99 11.79 -19.18
CA ASP A 20 -6.42 12.33 -20.40
C ASP A 20 -7.13 13.63 -20.82
N LYS A 21 -6.33 14.63 -21.18
CA LYS A 21 -6.79 15.95 -21.66
C LYS A 21 -7.55 16.78 -20.62
N LYS A 22 -7.56 16.40 -19.34
CA LYS A 22 -8.15 17.18 -18.23
C LYS A 22 -7.17 17.33 -17.07
N PRO A 23 -6.25 18.31 -17.13
CA PRO A 23 -5.26 18.50 -16.08
C PRO A 23 -5.92 18.79 -14.73
N GLY A 24 -5.39 18.21 -13.66
CA GLY A 24 -5.93 18.37 -12.30
C GLY A 24 -7.18 17.54 -12.00
N VAL A 25 -7.68 16.74 -12.96
CA VAL A 25 -8.80 15.82 -12.74
C VAL A 25 -8.28 14.39 -12.68
N VAL A 26 -8.65 13.68 -11.62
CA VAL A 26 -8.28 12.28 -11.40
C VAL A 26 -9.53 11.42 -11.21
N THR A 27 -9.43 10.16 -11.61
CA THR A 27 -10.46 9.13 -11.37
C THR A 27 -9.96 8.12 -10.36
N THR A 28 -10.87 7.55 -9.56
CA THR A 28 -10.51 6.45 -8.66
C THR A 28 -10.41 5.17 -9.46
N GLU A 29 -9.20 4.62 -9.54
CA GLU A 29 -8.98 3.29 -10.12
C GLU A 29 -9.33 2.20 -9.11
N ALA A 30 -8.83 2.35 -7.88
CA ALA A 30 -9.02 1.36 -6.83
C ALA A 30 -9.00 2.00 -5.44
N ARG A 31 -9.69 1.34 -4.52
CA ARG A 31 -9.72 1.69 -3.11
C ARG A 31 -9.56 0.42 -2.29
N HIS A 32 -8.55 0.40 -1.42
CA HIS A 32 -8.24 -0.75 -0.57
C HIS A 32 -8.23 -0.34 0.90
N PRO A 33 -8.90 -1.09 1.80
CA PRO A 33 -8.70 -0.93 3.23
C PRO A 33 -7.23 -1.16 3.58
N LEU A 34 -6.65 -0.35 4.47
CA LEU A 34 -5.25 -0.54 4.90
C LEU A 34 -5.06 -1.89 5.60
N SER A 35 -6.09 -2.42 6.26
CA SER A 35 -6.10 -3.77 6.85
C SER A 35 -5.95 -4.89 5.82
N SER A 36 -6.26 -4.64 4.55
CA SER A 36 -6.11 -5.63 3.47
C SER A 36 -4.69 -5.67 2.88
N VAL A 37 -3.77 -4.80 3.31
CA VAL A 37 -2.39 -4.80 2.81
C VAL A 37 -1.65 -6.01 3.36
N LEU A 38 -1.41 -7.00 2.51
CA LEU A 38 -0.65 -8.20 2.86
C LEU A 38 0.86 -7.97 2.75
N ARG A 39 1.30 -7.22 1.74
CA ARG A 39 2.73 -6.99 1.50
C ARG A 39 3.02 -5.71 0.73
N VAL A 40 4.08 -5.03 1.14
CA VAL A 40 4.70 -3.91 0.40
C VAL A 40 6.16 -4.29 0.12
N THR A 41 6.54 -4.35 -1.16
CA THR A 41 7.91 -4.71 -1.57
C THR A 41 8.46 -3.73 -2.59
N SER A 42 9.75 -3.43 -2.52
CA SER A 42 10.50 -2.80 -3.61
C SER A 42 11.32 -3.84 -4.38
N LYS A 43 11.59 -3.61 -5.66
CA LYS A 43 12.45 -4.49 -6.46
C LYS A 43 13.91 -4.07 -6.26
N LYS A 44 14.81 -4.99 -5.87
CA LYS A 44 16.24 -4.68 -5.62
C LYS A 44 16.94 -3.98 -6.80
N LYS A 45 16.62 -4.38 -8.04
CA LYS A 45 17.16 -3.77 -9.27
C LYS A 45 16.54 -2.41 -9.62
N VAL A 46 15.33 -2.13 -9.15
CA VAL A 46 14.58 -0.90 -9.43
C VAL A 46 13.93 -0.46 -8.11
N PRO A 47 14.67 0.21 -7.22
CA PRO A 47 14.22 0.51 -5.86
C PRO A 47 12.97 1.39 -5.84
N GLU A 48 12.78 2.20 -6.89
CA GLU A 48 11.60 3.03 -7.10
C GLU A 48 10.33 2.22 -7.39
N LEU A 49 10.46 0.96 -7.82
CA LEU A 49 9.32 0.12 -8.16
C LEU A 49 8.74 -0.53 -6.90
N LEU A 50 7.70 0.07 -6.35
CA LEU A 50 6.89 -0.50 -5.29
C LEU A 50 5.82 -1.44 -5.84
N THR A 51 5.63 -2.56 -5.15
CA THR A 51 4.54 -3.50 -5.37
C THR A 51 3.75 -3.64 -4.09
N PHE A 52 2.45 -3.35 -4.18
CA PHE A 52 1.47 -3.54 -3.12
C PHE A 52 0.63 -4.77 -3.44
N LYS A 53 0.53 -5.69 -2.48
CA LYS A 53 -0.35 -6.85 -2.56
C LYS A 53 -1.44 -6.69 -1.52
N PHE A 54 -2.69 -6.78 -1.97
CA PHE A 54 -3.87 -6.69 -1.12
C PHE A 54 -4.59 -8.03 -1.10
N GLY A 55 -5.31 -8.28 -0.01
CA GLY A 55 -6.02 -9.52 0.18
C GLY A 55 -6.42 -9.73 1.63
N TYR A 56 -6.56 -10.99 1.99
CA TYR A 56 -6.94 -11.43 3.33
C TYR A 56 -6.26 -12.75 3.65
N GLU A 57 -6.16 -13.07 4.93
CA GLU A 57 -5.60 -14.33 5.40
C GLU A 57 -6.71 -15.22 5.96
N VAL A 58 -6.72 -16.49 5.58
CA VAL A 58 -7.64 -17.50 6.11
C VAL A 58 -6.82 -18.71 6.52
N ASN A 59 -6.90 -19.11 7.79
CA ASN A 59 -6.20 -20.28 8.33
C ASN A 59 -4.68 -20.26 8.04
N GLY A 60 -4.03 -19.12 8.20
CA GLY A 60 -2.59 -18.95 7.91
C GLY A 60 -2.24 -18.84 6.42
N VAL A 61 -3.22 -18.94 5.53
CA VAL A 61 -3.03 -18.86 4.08
C VAL A 61 -3.44 -17.49 3.56
N SER A 62 -2.45 -16.72 3.11
CA SER A 62 -2.66 -15.43 2.44
C SER A 62 -3.29 -15.61 1.05
N LYS A 63 -4.49 -15.05 0.84
CA LYS A 63 -5.14 -14.95 -0.47
C LYS A 63 -5.02 -13.54 -1.01
N ILE A 64 -4.29 -13.39 -2.12
CA ILE A 64 -4.11 -12.11 -2.81
C ILE A 64 -5.32 -11.86 -3.71
N THR A 65 -5.98 -10.73 -3.53
CA THR A 65 -7.12 -10.28 -4.35
C THR A 65 -6.73 -9.19 -5.35
N SER A 66 -5.67 -8.43 -5.08
CA SER A 66 -5.22 -7.36 -5.96
C SER A 66 -3.73 -7.08 -5.83
N VAL A 67 -3.10 -6.71 -6.93
CA VAL A 67 -1.68 -6.34 -6.98
C VAL A 67 -1.53 -5.04 -7.76
N HIS A 68 -0.87 -4.06 -7.13
CA HIS A 68 -0.63 -2.75 -7.72
C HIS A 68 0.87 -2.45 -7.75
N ARG A 69 1.35 -1.87 -8.86
CA ARG A 69 2.78 -1.60 -9.09
C ARG A 69 2.97 -0.16 -9.50
N PHE A 70 3.82 0.56 -8.77
CA PHE A 70 4.07 1.98 -8.99
C PHE A 70 5.56 2.26 -9.04
N LEU A 71 5.97 3.12 -9.97
CA LEU A 71 7.28 3.75 -9.91
C LEU A 71 7.13 5.01 -9.06
N VAL A 72 7.76 5.01 -7.89
CA VAL A 72 7.71 6.09 -6.93
C VAL A 72 9.13 6.59 -6.69
N PRO A 73 9.48 7.83 -7.08
CA PRO A 73 10.83 8.38 -6.92
C PRO A 73 11.34 8.29 -5.46
N LYS A 74 10.43 8.40 -4.49
CA LYS A 74 10.72 8.24 -3.06
C LYS A 74 10.07 6.98 -2.48
N ALA A 75 10.31 5.84 -3.11
CA ALA A 75 9.71 4.56 -2.71
C ALA A 75 9.92 4.21 -1.23
N GLY A 76 11.08 4.51 -0.65
CA GLY A 76 11.36 4.27 0.77
C GLY A 76 10.45 5.06 1.71
N GLU A 77 10.29 6.37 1.45
CA GLU A 77 9.39 7.25 2.23
C GLU A 77 7.92 6.82 2.06
N CYS A 78 7.51 6.51 0.83
CA CYS A 78 6.15 6.03 0.55
C CYS A 78 5.84 4.72 1.29
N ALA A 79 6.72 3.72 1.20
CA ALA A 79 6.55 2.47 1.91
C ALA A 79 6.54 2.66 3.44
N LYS A 80 7.35 3.59 3.97
CA LYS A 80 7.33 3.96 5.39
C LYS A 80 5.97 4.57 5.77
N ALA A 81 5.47 5.54 5.00
CA ALA A 81 4.18 6.18 5.26
C ALA A 81 3.01 5.18 5.27
N VAL A 82 2.98 4.25 4.31
CA VAL A 82 1.95 3.18 4.27
C VAL A 82 2.03 2.28 5.50
N LYS A 83 3.23 1.84 5.88
CA LYS A 83 3.43 1.01 7.09
C LYS A 83 3.00 1.75 8.35
N THR A 84 3.35 3.03 8.48
CA THR A 84 2.92 3.87 9.60
C THR A 84 1.40 4.02 9.65
N ALA A 85 0.75 4.22 8.50
CA ALA A 85 -0.71 4.31 8.44
C ALA A 85 -1.41 2.99 8.82
N ILE A 86 -0.87 1.85 8.39
CA ILE A 86 -1.36 0.52 8.80
C ILE A 86 -1.20 0.32 10.32
N PHE A 87 -0.05 0.71 10.88
CA PHE A 87 0.19 0.64 12.31
C PHE A 87 -0.81 1.52 13.09
N ALA A 88 -1.04 2.75 12.62
CA ALA A 88 -1.98 3.70 13.24
C ALA A 88 -3.46 3.30 13.07
N LEU A 89 -3.79 2.41 12.14
CA LEU A 89 -5.15 1.86 11.99
C LEU A 89 -5.50 0.88 13.12
N ARG A 90 -4.50 0.26 13.78
CA ARG A 90 -4.77 -0.71 14.85
C ARG A 90 -5.59 -0.07 15.97
N PRO A 91 -6.56 -0.80 16.54
CA PRO A 91 -7.23 -0.33 17.74
C PRO A 91 -6.17 -0.05 18.81
N LEU A 92 -6.37 1.00 19.60
CA LEU A 92 -5.56 1.29 20.78
C LEU A 92 -5.80 0.15 21.79
N SER A 93 -5.08 -0.96 21.64
CA SER A 93 -4.93 -1.95 22.70
C SER A 93 -3.80 -1.46 23.60
N ASP A 94 -4.16 -0.90 24.75
CA ASP A 94 -3.24 -0.88 25.89
C ASP A 94 -2.83 -2.33 26.13
N SER A 95 -1.52 -2.62 26.08
CA SER A 95 -0.91 -3.95 26.32
C SER A 95 -1.00 -4.94 25.14
N GLU A 96 0.06 -5.02 24.34
CA GLU A 96 0.99 -6.17 24.33
C GLU A 96 1.87 -6.14 23.07
N SER A 97 3.17 -6.29 23.30
CA SER A 97 4.20 -6.43 22.30
C SER A 97 3.92 -7.62 21.40
N THR A 98 3.69 -7.39 20.11
CA THR A 98 3.78 -8.48 19.12
C THR A 98 4.65 -8.01 17.97
N GLU A 99 5.85 -8.56 17.92
CA GLU A 99 6.85 -8.33 16.89
C GLU A 99 6.28 -8.73 15.52
N VAL A 100 6.06 -7.74 14.66
CA VAL A 100 5.66 -7.99 13.29
C VAL A 100 6.94 -8.25 12.49
N GLY A 101 7.25 -9.53 12.30
CA GLY A 101 8.32 -9.96 11.41
C GLY A 101 8.01 -9.60 9.96
N PHE A 102 8.41 -8.41 9.53
CA PHE A 102 8.55 -8.14 8.10
C PHE A 102 9.83 -8.81 7.62
N ALA A 103 9.70 -9.94 6.93
CA ALA A 103 10.83 -10.63 6.32
C ALA A 103 11.63 -9.67 5.42
N THR A 104 12.77 -9.19 5.94
CA THR A 104 13.89 -8.66 5.17
C THR A 104 14.53 -9.82 4.44
N GLY A 105 14.37 -9.85 3.12
CA GLY A 105 15.21 -10.65 2.24
C GLY A 105 16.51 -9.93 1.91
#